data_AF-A0A1F8A6B8-F1
#
_entry.id   AF-A0A1F8A6B8-F1
#
_cell.length_a   1.000
_cell.length_b   1.000
_cell.length_c   1.000
_cell.angle_alpha   90.00
_cell.angle_beta   90.00
_cell.angle_gamma   90.00
#
_symmetry.space_group_name_H-M   'P 1'
#
loop_
_entity.id
_entity.type
_entity.pdbx_description
1 polymer ?
#
loop_
_entity_poly.entity_id
_entity_poly.type
_entity_poly.pdbx_seq_one_letter_code
_entity_poly.pdbx_strand_id
1 'polypeptide(L)'
;MTSDDRHEIEEIEGVFAKTLSAVHAIPNLLVEVFPILNYLPKRLARWKQTGDTIHNKAVAIFTEKAKAAQADHTWNWAKVIFALKEAQQLPLTELSYIIRILYEVTLETTVKTLEVFILAGALHPAAVKRAQEELDEMVGQDRMPTSEDLPTLPYTAGIPKGATVVANHWSLEFDDKIFEDPYDFQPERWLQNPNLPRNAFEFGRRSCSGEHLTRDSLFIIISRVIWGDNIVRPHDDDTQEGIDPWAMADGVTSGPMPFRVSFQVLSPKHQCVIEKEWMPSEKDTAEFLVSIKERMENQAA
;
A
#
# COMPACT_ATOMS: atom_id res chain seq x y z
N MET A 1 -5.24 -23.13 -4.61
CA MET A 1 -4.30 -23.94 -3.81
C MET A 1 -4.02 -25.25 -4.49
N THR A 2 -3.14 -25.17 -5.48
CA THR A 2 -2.34 -26.29 -5.98
C THR A 2 -1.22 -26.60 -4.98
N SER A 3 -0.35 -27.58 -5.28
CA SER A 3 0.80 -27.90 -4.42
C SER A 3 1.90 -26.85 -4.44
N ASP A 4 2.04 -26.05 -5.52
CA ASP A 4 3.04 -24.98 -5.61
C ASP A 4 2.64 -23.79 -4.74
N ASP A 5 1.37 -23.36 -4.79
CA ASP A 5 0.84 -22.22 -4.02
C ASP A 5 1.17 -22.32 -2.51
N ARG A 6 1.22 -23.54 -1.97
CA ARG A 6 1.52 -23.78 -0.54
C ARG A 6 2.99 -23.52 -0.20
N HIS A 7 3.93 -23.86 -1.08
CA HIS A 7 5.35 -23.71 -0.80
C HIS A 7 5.77 -22.23 -0.79
N GLU A 8 5.18 -21.42 -1.67
CA GLU A 8 5.44 -19.97 -1.70
C GLU A 8 4.93 -19.24 -0.45
N ILE A 9 3.75 -19.63 0.05
CA ILE A 9 3.19 -19.10 1.30
C ILE A 9 4.09 -19.48 2.48
N GLU A 10 4.53 -20.75 2.57
CA GLU A 10 5.45 -21.23 3.61
C GLU A 10 6.82 -20.49 3.59
N GLU A 11 7.32 -20.09 2.42
CA GLU A 11 8.55 -19.29 2.32
C GLU A 11 8.35 -17.85 2.83
N ILE A 12 7.25 -17.20 2.44
CA ILE A 12 6.94 -15.82 2.84
C ILE A 12 6.63 -15.73 4.34
N GLU A 13 5.76 -16.60 4.86
CA GLU A 13 5.53 -16.75 6.30
C GLU A 13 6.84 -17.08 7.04
N GLY A 14 7.71 -17.89 6.43
CA GLY A 14 9.04 -18.22 6.93
C GLY A 14 10.03 -17.04 6.99
N VAL A 15 9.84 -15.99 6.19
CA VAL A 15 10.61 -14.72 6.28
C VAL A 15 10.00 -13.81 7.35
N PHE A 16 8.67 -13.73 7.41
CA PHE A 16 7.97 -12.92 8.40
C PHE A 16 8.19 -13.44 9.83
N ALA A 17 8.03 -14.74 10.07
CA ALA A 17 8.27 -15.37 11.37
C ALA A 17 9.73 -15.19 11.85
N LYS A 18 10.71 -15.19 10.94
CA LYS A 18 12.12 -14.88 11.27
C LYS A 18 12.32 -13.40 11.61
N THR A 19 11.60 -12.50 10.94
CA THR A 19 11.61 -11.06 11.24
C THR A 19 11.01 -10.78 12.62
N LEU A 20 9.83 -11.33 12.92
CA LEU A 20 9.21 -11.26 14.25
C LEU A 20 10.08 -11.91 15.33
N SER A 21 10.65 -13.09 15.10
CA SER A 21 11.53 -13.76 16.06
C SER A 21 12.81 -12.95 16.36
N ALA A 22 13.35 -12.25 15.36
CA ALA A 22 14.48 -11.34 15.55
C ALA A 22 14.09 -10.09 16.37
N VAL A 23 12.90 -9.51 16.15
CA VAL A 23 12.42 -8.36 16.94
C VAL A 23 12.18 -8.72 18.41
N HIS A 24 11.62 -9.91 18.68
CA HIS A 24 11.32 -10.37 20.04
C HIS A 24 12.51 -11.00 20.79
N ALA A 25 13.68 -11.14 20.17
CA ALA A 25 14.85 -11.72 20.82
C ALA A 25 15.36 -10.79 21.95
N ILE A 26 15.47 -11.33 23.17
CA ILE A 26 15.92 -10.59 24.38
C ILE A 26 17.20 -9.73 24.14
N PRO A 27 18.24 -10.19 23.42
CA PRO A 27 19.42 -9.35 23.14
C PRO A 27 19.15 -8.10 22.29
N ASN A 28 18.07 -8.11 21.50
CA ASN A 28 17.72 -7.01 20.59
C ASN A 28 16.83 -5.99 21.32
N LEU A 29 15.94 -6.45 22.19
CA LEU A 29 15.17 -5.61 23.13
C LEU A 29 16.07 -4.77 24.06
N LEU A 30 17.28 -5.25 24.38
CA LEU A 30 18.25 -4.45 25.15
C LEU A 30 18.68 -3.16 24.43
N VAL A 31 18.63 -3.11 23.08
CA VAL A 31 18.96 -1.90 22.31
C VAL A 31 17.89 -0.83 22.49
N GLU A 32 16.62 -1.23 22.59
CA GLU A 32 15.49 -0.33 22.88
C GLU A 32 15.51 0.18 24.32
N VAL A 33 15.82 -0.69 25.29
CA VAL A 33 15.93 -0.32 26.72
C VAL A 33 17.19 0.53 27.00
N PHE A 34 18.28 0.28 26.26
CA PHE A 34 19.56 0.98 26.42
C PHE A 34 20.06 1.51 25.06
N PRO A 35 19.57 2.66 24.58
CA PRO A 35 19.90 3.22 23.27
C PRO A 35 21.40 3.39 22.99
N ILE A 36 22.22 3.50 24.04
CA ILE A 36 23.69 3.54 23.95
C ILE A 36 24.30 2.31 23.26
N LEU A 37 23.62 1.15 23.30
CA LEU A 37 24.05 -0.07 22.60
C LEU A 37 23.99 0.08 21.07
N ASN A 38 23.24 1.05 20.53
CA ASN A 38 23.23 1.32 19.09
C ASN A 38 24.58 1.87 18.58
N TYR A 39 25.43 2.44 19.44
CA TYR A 39 26.77 2.88 19.05
C TYR A 39 27.80 1.73 18.97
N LEU A 40 27.42 0.48 19.30
CA LEU A 40 28.33 -0.66 19.20
C LEU A 40 28.70 -0.98 17.73
N PRO A 41 29.99 -1.27 17.45
CA PRO A 41 30.46 -1.57 16.10
C PRO A 41 29.90 -2.90 15.60
N LYS A 42 29.66 -3.01 14.27
CA LYS A 42 29.02 -4.18 13.63
C LYS A 42 29.62 -5.55 14.01
N ARG A 43 30.91 -5.62 14.37
CA ARG A 43 31.58 -6.87 14.81
C ARG A 43 31.10 -7.40 16.17
N LEU A 44 30.70 -6.50 17.08
CA LEU A 44 30.17 -6.84 18.40
C LEU A 44 28.63 -6.90 18.40
N ALA A 45 28.00 -6.08 17.56
CA ALA A 45 26.56 -6.00 17.40
C ALA A 45 26.03 -7.07 16.41
N ARG A 46 25.96 -8.34 16.86
CA ARG A 46 25.43 -9.47 16.04
C ARG A 46 24.03 -9.21 15.49
N TRP A 47 23.18 -8.49 16.23
CA TRP A 47 21.83 -8.10 15.80
C TRP A 47 21.82 -7.26 14.53
N LYS A 48 22.82 -6.39 14.31
CA LYS A 48 22.94 -5.61 13.07
C LYS A 48 23.20 -6.52 11.85
N GLN A 49 24.03 -7.54 12.01
CA GLN A 49 24.31 -8.53 10.95
C GLN A 49 23.07 -9.40 10.65
N THR A 50 22.31 -9.77 11.69
CA THR A 50 21.04 -10.48 11.54
C THR A 50 20.00 -9.62 10.82
N GLY A 51 19.88 -8.34 11.19
CA GLY A 51 19.02 -7.37 10.52
C GLY A 51 19.38 -7.17 9.04
N ASP A 52 20.65 -6.92 8.74
CA ASP A 52 21.16 -6.83 7.36
C ASP A 52 20.78 -8.08 6.53
N THR A 53 20.90 -9.28 7.13
CA THR A 53 20.58 -10.56 6.46
C THR A 53 19.09 -10.74 6.20
N ILE A 54 18.23 -10.39 7.17
CA ILE A 54 16.77 -10.48 7.04
C ILE A 54 16.27 -9.46 6.01
N HIS A 55 16.71 -8.21 6.11
CA HIS A 55 16.36 -7.13 5.19
C HIS A 55 16.67 -7.49 3.74
N ASN A 56 17.90 -7.95 3.46
CA ASN A 56 18.31 -8.29 2.10
C ASN A 56 17.49 -9.45 1.48
N LYS A 57 17.11 -10.45 2.29
CA LYS A 57 16.25 -11.55 1.81
C LYS A 57 14.80 -11.10 1.59
N ALA A 58 14.25 -10.34 2.52
CA ALA A 58 12.90 -9.81 2.45
C ALA A 58 12.71 -8.88 1.24
N VAL A 59 13.67 -7.97 1.01
CA VAL A 59 13.67 -7.09 -0.17
C VAL A 59 13.76 -7.91 -1.46
N ALA A 60 14.61 -8.94 -1.54
CA ALA A 60 14.72 -9.75 -2.75
C ALA A 60 13.40 -10.44 -3.14
N ILE A 61 12.79 -11.19 -2.21
CA ILE A 61 11.54 -11.93 -2.46
C ILE A 61 10.40 -10.98 -2.80
N PHE A 62 10.23 -9.90 -2.04
CA PHE A 62 9.13 -8.96 -2.30
C PHE A 62 9.36 -8.08 -3.52
N THR A 63 10.60 -7.78 -3.94
CA THR A 63 10.89 -7.17 -5.24
C THR A 63 10.54 -8.10 -6.39
N GLU A 64 10.73 -9.41 -6.24
CA GLU A 64 10.32 -10.40 -7.23
C GLU A 64 8.79 -10.54 -7.28
N LYS A 65 8.13 -10.77 -6.14
CA LYS A 65 6.67 -10.91 -6.10
C LYS A 65 5.96 -9.64 -6.56
N ALA A 66 6.45 -8.45 -6.18
CA ALA A 66 5.98 -7.17 -6.71
C ALA A 66 6.23 -6.96 -8.22
N LYS A 67 7.05 -7.80 -8.86
CA LYS A 67 7.28 -7.85 -10.33
C LYS A 67 6.69 -9.07 -11.05
N ALA A 68 6.36 -10.15 -10.36
CA ALA A 68 5.47 -11.18 -10.89
C ALA A 68 4.06 -10.59 -10.97
N ALA A 69 3.72 -9.87 -9.91
CA ALA A 69 2.71 -8.85 -9.90
C ALA A 69 2.82 -7.93 -11.13
N GLN A 70 3.95 -7.21 -11.39
CA GLN A 70 4.47 -6.78 -12.74
C GLN A 70 3.59 -6.80 -13.99
N ALA A 71 3.02 -7.96 -14.28
CA ALA A 71 2.38 -8.30 -15.53
C ALA A 71 1.09 -9.12 -15.38
N ASP A 72 0.61 -9.34 -14.15
CA ASP A 72 -0.63 -10.10 -13.95
C ASP A 72 -1.80 -9.32 -14.57
N HIS A 73 -2.60 -10.06 -15.35
CA HIS A 73 -3.80 -9.52 -15.93
C HIS A 73 -4.76 -9.13 -14.79
N THR A 74 -4.83 -9.91 -13.69
CA THR A 74 -5.65 -9.69 -12.47
C THR A 74 -5.12 -8.61 -11.47
N TRP A 75 -5.74 -8.41 -10.28
CA TRP A 75 -5.52 -7.25 -9.36
C TRP A 75 -5.36 -7.53 -7.83
N ASN A 76 -4.18 -7.28 -7.21
CA ASN A 76 -3.91 -7.49 -5.75
C ASN A 76 -2.73 -6.67 -5.07
N TRP A 77 -2.93 -5.62 -4.21
CA TRP A 77 -1.97 -5.09 -3.18
C TRP A 77 -0.76 -4.21 -3.63
N ALA A 78 -0.17 -4.38 -4.82
CA ALA A 78 1.08 -3.72 -5.28
C ALA A 78 0.99 -2.55 -6.33
N LYS A 79 0.31 -2.69 -7.48
CA LYS A 79 0.09 -1.79 -8.65
C LYS A 79 -0.48 -0.40 -8.36
N VAL A 80 -1.11 -0.13 -7.20
CA VAL A 80 -1.39 1.23 -6.65
C VAL A 80 -0.59 1.57 -5.40
N ILE A 81 0.31 0.72 -4.90
CA ILE A 81 1.52 1.25 -4.26
C ILE A 81 2.37 1.86 -5.37
N PHE A 82 2.64 1.08 -6.43
CA PHE A 82 3.39 1.55 -7.59
C PHE A 82 2.73 2.70 -8.37
N ALA A 83 1.39 2.81 -8.34
CA ALA A 83 0.68 3.95 -8.91
C ALA A 83 0.26 5.03 -7.88
N LEU A 84 0.35 4.76 -6.57
CA LEU A 84 0.46 5.84 -5.56
C LEU A 84 1.78 6.55 -5.80
N LYS A 85 1.71 7.87 -5.72
CA LYS A 85 2.52 8.72 -6.56
C LYS A 85 3.57 9.46 -5.73
N GLU A 86 3.41 9.41 -4.41
CA GLU A 86 4.45 9.43 -3.38
C GLU A 86 5.39 8.23 -3.50
N ALA A 87 4.83 7.05 -3.76
CA ALA A 87 5.60 5.81 -3.81
C ALA A 87 6.53 5.78 -5.04
N GLN A 88 6.14 6.38 -6.16
CA GLN A 88 6.99 6.54 -7.35
C GLN A 88 8.31 7.30 -7.12
N GLN A 89 8.45 8.02 -6.00
CA GLN A 89 9.69 8.72 -5.63
C GLN A 89 10.63 7.86 -4.78
N LEU A 90 10.16 6.71 -4.29
CA LEU A 90 10.93 5.77 -3.48
C LEU A 90 11.64 4.75 -4.37
N PRO A 91 12.85 4.30 -4.03
CA PRO A 91 13.52 3.24 -4.78
C PRO A 91 12.72 1.94 -4.71
N LEU A 92 12.82 1.11 -5.75
CA LEU A 92 12.09 -0.16 -5.86
C LEU A 92 12.27 -1.08 -4.63
N THR A 93 13.42 -1.00 -3.95
CA THR A 93 13.70 -1.72 -2.70
C THR A 93 12.85 -1.24 -1.52
N GLU A 94 12.57 0.07 -1.41
CA GLU A 94 11.67 0.63 -0.39
C GLU A 94 10.20 0.38 -0.75
N LEU A 95 9.84 0.44 -2.05
CA LEU A 95 8.51 0.05 -2.51
C LEU A 95 8.20 -1.41 -2.21
N SER A 96 9.13 -2.30 -2.49
CA SER A 96 9.03 -3.72 -2.15
C SER A 96 8.95 -3.94 -0.64
N TYR A 97 9.60 -3.09 0.15
CA TYR A 97 9.51 -3.10 1.60
C TYR A 97 8.15 -2.60 2.11
N ILE A 98 7.55 -1.60 1.46
CA ILE A 98 6.17 -1.16 1.71
C ILE A 98 5.21 -2.31 1.38
N ILE A 99 5.21 -2.82 0.13
CA ILE A 99 4.41 -3.99 -0.35
C ILE A 99 4.53 -5.21 0.57
N ARG A 100 5.69 -5.39 1.21
CA ARG A 100 5.92 -6.42 2.22
C ARG A 100 5.23 -6.15 3.56
N ILE A 101 5.53 -5.01 4.21
CA ILE A 101 4.90 -4.63 5.49
C ILE A 101 3.38 -4.70 5.32
N LEU A 102 2.93 -4.30 4.14
CA LEU A 102 1.61 -4.53 3.64
C LEU A 102 1.13 -5.97 3.83
N TYR A 103 1.58 -6.88 2.98
CA TYR A 103 1.04 -8.23 2.85
C TYR A 103 1.04 -8.96 4.19
N GLU A 104 2.11 -8.77 4.97
CA GLU A 104 2.29 -9.34 6.30
C GLU A 104 1.25 -8.85 7.33
N VAL A 105 0.91 -7.56 7.34
CA VAL A 105 0.06 -6.97 8.40
C VAL A 105 -1.41 -7.35 8.25
N THR A 106 -1.95 -7.46 7.03
CA THR A 106 -3.39 -7.69 6.80
C THR A 106 -3.78 -9.16 6.79
N LEU A 107 -2.94 -10.04 6.26
CA LEU A 107 -3.19 -11.49 6.27
C LEU A 107 -3.27 -12.00 7.71
N GLU A 108 -2.26 -11.70 8.53
CA GLU A 108 -2.27 -12.15 9.92
C GLU A 108 -3.36 -11.49 10.75
N THR A 109 -3.52 -10.16 10.70
CA THR A 109 -4.50 -9.51 11.59
C THR A 109 -5.94 -9.86 11.24
N THR A 110 -6.29 -10.04 9.97
CA THR A 110 -7.64 -10.45 9.56
C THR A 110 -7.92 -11.91 9.97
N VAL A 111 -6.99 -12.83 9.67
CA VAL A 111 -7.13 -14.25 10.06
C VAL A 111 -7.16 -14.40 11.58
N LYS A 112 -6.30 -13.71 12.33
CA LYS A 112 -6.29 -13.75 13.80
C LYS A 112 -7.51 -13.08 14.41
N THR A 113 -8.04 -12.00 13.82
CA THR A 113 -9.31 -11.42 14.26
C THR A 113 -10.47 -12.39 14.05
N LEU A 114 -10.50 -13.11 12.92
CA LEU A 114 -11.51 -14.13 12.64
C LEU A 114 -11.35 -15.37 13.55
N GLU A 115 -10.14 -15.87 13.79
CA GLU A 115 -9.86 -16.94 14.75
C GLU A 115 -10.30 -16.55 16.17
N VAL A 116 -9.98 -15.33 16.61
CA VAL A 116 -10.40 -14.79 17.92
C VAL A 116 -11.90 -14.59 17.98
N PHE A 117 -12.56 -14.15 16.91
CA PHE A 117 -14.01 -14.06 16.81
C PHE A 117 -14.68 -15.44 16.91
N ILE A 118 -14.17 -16.44 16.18
CA ILE A 118 -14.66 -17.82 16.24
C ILE A 118 -14.46 -18.43 17.63
N LEU A 119 -13.28 -18.22 18.24
CA LEU A 119 -12.96 -18.67 19.60
C LEU A 119 -13.85 -17.99 20.65
N ALA A 120 -13.96 -16.66 20.60
CA ALA A 120 -14.83 -15.89 21.49
C ALA A 120 -16.29 -16.29 21.28
N GLY A 121 -16.70 -16.60 20.05
CA GLY A 121 -18.04 -17.06 19.74
C GLY A 121 -18.34 -18.45 20.31
N ALA A 122 -17.39 -19.37 20.24
CA ALA A 122 -17.48 -20.70 20.85
C ALA A 122 -17.48 -20.64 22.39
N LEU A 123 -16.74 -19.71 22.99
CA LEU A 123 -16.66 -19.52 24.45
C LEU A 123 -17.82 -18.69 25.02
N HIS A 124 -18.39 -17.78 24.23
CA HIS A 124 -19.45 -16.87 24.62
C HIS A 124 -20.66 -16.96 23.68
N PRO A 125 -21.30 -18.14 23.54
CA PRO A 125 -22.43 -18.33 22.62
C PRO A 125 -23.62 -17.44 22.95
N ALA A 126 -23.77 -16.98 24.21
CA ALA A 126 -24.78 -16.00 24.60
C ALA A 126 -24.53 -14.60 24.00
N ALA A 127 -23.27 -14.20 23.80
CA ALA A 127 -22.92 -12.95 23.13
C ALA A 127 -23.15 -13.06 21.62
N VAL A 128 -22.77 -14.19 21.01
CA VAL A 128 -23.09 -14.48 19.60
C VAL A 128 -24.59 -14.48 19.38
N LYS A 129 -25.36 -15.18 20.24
CA LYS A 129 -26.82 -15.22 20.14
C LYS A 129 -27.45 -13.84 20.25
N ARG A 130 -26.92 -12.96 21.09
CA ARG A 130 -27.41 -11.58 21.19
C ARG A 130 -27.07 -10.73 19.97
N ALA A 131 -25.93 -10.97 19.31
CA ALA A 131 -25.62 -10.35 18.02
C ALA A 131 -26.50 -10.92 16.89
N GLN A 132 -26.80 -12.23 16.91
CA GLN A 132 -27.75 -12.87 16.00
C GLN A 132 -29.16 -12.31 16.18
N GLU A 133 -29.63 -12.12 17.43
CA GLU A 133 -30.93 -11.51 17.73
C GLU A 133 -31.01 -10.07 17.21
N GLU A 134 -29.94 -9.27 17.35
CA GLU A 134 -29.87 -7.91 16.78
C GLU A 134 -29.86 -7.93 15.24
N LEU A 135 -29.15 -8.88 14.62
CA LEU A 135 -29.13 -9.05 13.16
C LEU A 135 -30.49 -9.53 12.62
N ASP A 136 -31.14 -10.50 13.25
CA ASP A 136 -32.49 -10.96 12.90
C ASP A 136 -33.53 -9.83 13.00
N GLU A 137 -33.41 -8.95 14.01
CA GLU A 137 -34.31 -7.81 14.22
C GLU A 137 -34.10 -6.68 13.20
N MET A 138 -32.84 -6.36 12.88
CA MET A 138 -32.50 -5.18 12.06
C MET A 138 -32.31 -5.48 10.56
N VAL A 139 -31.83 -6.68 10.21
CA VAL A 139 -31.54 -7.12 8.84
C VAL A 139 -32.64 -8.01 8.27
N GLY A 140 -33.24 -8.86 9.11
CA GLY A 140 -34.17 -9.90 8.71
C GLY A 140 -33.49 -11.11 8.05
N GLN A 141 -34.29 -12.08 7.59
CA GLN A 141 -33.80 -13.38 7.09
C GLN A 141 -33.90 -13.55 5.56
N ASP A 142 -34.49 -12.58 4.86
CA ASP A 142 -34.67 -12.63 3.39
C ASP A 142 -33.42 -12.18 2.61
N ARG A 143 -32.37 -11.69 3.28
CA ARG A 143 -31.10 -11.24 2.69
C ARG A 143 -29.92 -11.42 3.65
N MET A 144 -28.70 -11.31 3.12
CA MET A 144 -27.48 -11.23 3.93
C MET A 144 -27.29 -9.81 4.53
N PRO A 145 -26.61 -9.69 5.68
CA PRO A 145 -26.13 -8.41 6.20
C PRO A 145 -25.11 -7.77 5.26
N THR A 146 -25.07 -6.44 5.26
CA THR A 146 -24.21 -5.59 4.42
C THR A 146 -23.53 -4.51 5.27
N SER A 147 -22.59 -3.76 4.70
CA SER A 147 -22.00 -2.58 5.36
C SER A 147 -23.03 -1.50 5.70
N GLU A 148 -24.19 -1.48 5.04
CA GLU A 148 -25.25 -0.51 5.30
C GLU A 148 -25.95 -0.70 6.65
N ASP A 149 -25.93 -1.93 7.17
CA ASP A 149 -26.62 -2.30 8.40
C ASP A 149 -25.84 -1.85 9.66
N LEU A 150 -24.58 -1.41 9.52
CA LEU A 150 -23.71 -1.02 10.64
C LEU A 150 -24.32 0.03 11.62
N PRO A 151 -25.03 1.09 11.17
CA PRO A 151 -25.56 2.11 12.09
C PRO A 151 -26.72 1.61 12.97
N THR A 152 -27.40 0.54 12.58
CA THR A 152 -28.56 -0.02 13.30
C THR A 152 -28.21 -1.16 14.26
N LEU A 153 -26.92 -1.54 14.34
CA LEU A 153 -26.43 -2.67 15.14
C LEU A 153 -25.57 -2.23 16.34
N PRO A 154 -26.11 -1.48 17.34
CA PRO A 154 -25.32 -0.89 18.43
C PRO A 154 -24.67 -1.90 19.39
N TYR A 155 -25.11 -3.16 19.44
CA TYR A 155 -24.46 -4.22 20.19
C TYR A 155 -23.34 -4.89 19.38
N THR A 156 -23.56 -5.12 18.09
CA THR A 156 -22.58 -5.73 17.17
C THR A 156 -21.49 -4.75 16.74
N ALA A 157 -21.78 -3.44 16.70
CA ALA A 157 -20.88 -2.37 16.27
C ALA A 157 -20.56 -1.31 17.36
N GLY A 158 -20.98 -1.53 18.61
CA GLY A 158 -20.77 -0.58 19.71
C GLY A 158 -19.30 -0.48 20.16
N ILE A 159 -18.76 0.74 20.23
CA ILE A 159 -17.33 1.00 20.49
C ILE A 159 -17.10 1.44 21.96
N PRO A 160 -16.56 0.59 22.86
CA PRO A 160 -16.31 0.95 24.24
C PRO A 160 -15.08 1.86 24.42
N LYS A 161 -15.03 2.59 25.54
CA LYS A 161 -13.89 3.46 25.89
C LYS A 161 -12.59 2.65 25.95
N GLY A 162 -11.63 3.00 25.09
CA GLY A 162 -10.33 2.32 24.99
C GLY A 162 -10.24 1.26 23.90
N ALA A 163 -11.32 1.02 23.14
CA ALA A 163 -11.25 0.23 21.92
C ALA A 163 -10.41 0.93 20.84
N THR A 164 -9.63 0.14 20.10
CA THR A 164 -9.02 0.57 18.85
C THR A 164 -10.10 0.72 17.80
N VAL A 165 -10.17 1.88 17.15
CA VAL A 165 -11.05 2.13 16.01
C VAL A 165 -10.21 2.11 14.74
N VAL A 166 -10.59 1.27 13.79
CA VAL A 166 -9.96 1.20 12.46
C VAL A 166 -10.97 1.74 11.45
N ALA A 167 -10.59 2.79 10.71
CA ALA A 167 -11.42 3.31 9.63
C ALA A 167 -11.29 2.40 8.41
N ASN A 168 -12.40 1.86 7.92
CA ASN A 168 -12.40 1.07 6.69
C ASN A 168 -12.44 2.03 5.48
N HIS A 169 -11.27 2.49 5.04
CA HIS A 169 -11.14 3.42 3.90
C HIS A 169 -11.78 2.86 2.62
N TRP A 170 -11.65 1.56 2.36
CA TRP A 170 -12.27 0.90 1.22
C TRP A 170 -13.80 1.10 1.20
N SER A 171 -14.48 0.79 2.30
CA SER A 171 -15.93 1.00 2.40
C SER A 171 -16.36 2.47 2.31
N LEU A 172 -15.49 3.42 2.65
CA LEU A 172 -15.77 4.85 2.55
C LEU A 172 -15.55 5.43 1.15
N GLU A 173 -14.72 4.80 0.33
CA GLU A 173 -14.41 5.25 -1.05
C GLU A 173 -15.27 4.52 -2.11
N PHE A 174 -15.84 3.37 -1.77
CA PHE A 174 -16.75 2.59 -2.62
C PHE A 174 -18.23 2.61 -2.15
N ASP A 175 -18.64 3.61 -1.36
CA ASP A 175 -20.04 3.82 -0.95
C ASP A 175 -20.88 4.33 -2.13
N ASP A 176 -21.78 3.50 -2.65
CA ASP A 176 -22.64 3.79 -3.82
C ASP A 176 -23.69 4.89 -3.55
N LYS A 177 -23.93 5.25 -2.28
CA LYS A 177 -24.80 6.37 -1.87
C LYS A 177 -24.09 7.71 -1.96
N ILE A 178 -22.76 7.69 -2.03
CA ILE A 178 -21.90 8.88 -2.15
C ILE A 178 -21.33 8.99 -3.58
N PHE A 179 -20.99 7.85 -4.17
CA PHE A 179 -20.31 7.74 -5.46
C PHE A 179 -21.14 6.87 -6.42
N GLU A 180 -21.83 7.50 -7.39
CA GLU A 180 -22.48 6.80 -8.52
C GLU A 180 -21.46 5.87 -9.22
N ASP A 181 -21.80 4.64 -9.60
CA ASP A 181 -20.87 3.65 -10.16
C ASP A 181 -19.48 3.64 -9.48
N PRO A 182 -19.38 3.33 -8.16
CA PRO A 182 -18.16 3.58 -7.39
C PRO A 182 -16.96 2.75 -7.86
N TYR A 183 -17.22 1.63 -8.53
CA TYR A 183 -16.23 0.73 -9.11
C TYR A 183 -15.69 1.23 -10.47
N ASP A 184 -16.39 2.14 -11.16
CA ASP A 184 -15.93 2.64 -12.45
C ASP A 184 -14.95 3.81 -12.31
N PHE A 185 -13.87 3.76 -13.10
CA PHE A 185 -12.92 4.87 -13.19
C PHE A 185 -13.52 6.03 -14.00
N GLN A 186 -14.23 6.92 -13.30
CA GLN A 186 -14.89 8.09 -13.89
C GLN A 186 -14.34 9.39 -13.26
N PRO A 187 -13.20 9.95 -13.74
CA PRO A 187 -12.64 11.22 -13.25
C PRO A 187 -13.61 12.41 -13.29
N GLU A 188 -14.56 12.38 -14.23
CA GLU A 188 -15.55 13.43 -14.48
C GLU A 188 -16.44 13.73 -13.26
N ARG A 189 -16.65 12.75 -12.36
CA ARG A 189 -17.43 12.95 -11.12
C ARG A 189 -16.91 14.10 -10.26
N TRP A 190 -15.59 14.30 -10.24
CA TRP A 190 -14.95 15.36 -9.46
C TRP A 190 -15.11 16.75 -10.09
N LEU A 191 -15.40 16.81 -11.40
CA LEU A 191 -15.77 18.03 -12.11
C LEU A 191 -17.25 18.35 -11.92
N GLN A 192 -18.11 17.32 -11.92
CA GLN A 192 -19.56 17.44 -11.74
C GLN A 192 -19.94 17.77 -10.28
N ASN A 193 -19.27 17.15 -9.30
CA ASN A 193 -19.46 17.42 -7.87
C ASN A 193 -18.12 17.63 -7.13
N PRO A 194 -17.62 18.88 -7.07
CA PRO A 194 -16.38 19.21 -6.36
C PRO A 194 -16.42 18.99 -4.83
N ASN A 195 -17.61 18.78 -4.27
CA ASN A 195 -17.86 18.61 -2.83
C ASN A 195 -17.84 17.16 -2.36
N LEU A 196 -17.59 16.19 -3.25
CA LEU A 196 -17.39 14.78 -2.87
C LEU A 196 -16.28 14.65 -1.81
N PRO A 197 -16.45 13.76 -0.82
CA PRO A 197 -15.48 13.58 0.26
C PRO A 197 -14.14 13.06 -0.28
N ARG A 198 -13.04 13.49 0.34
CA ARG A 198 -11.66 13.13 -0.07
C ARG A 198 -10.94 12.54 1.14
N ASN A 199 -10.78 11.23 1.14
CA ASN A 199 -10.42 10.45 2.34
C ASN A 199 -8.96 9.96 2.32
N ALA A 200 -8.28 10.09 1.17
CA ALA A 200 -6.92 9.61 0.90
C ALA A 200 -5.81 10.18 1.82
N PHE A 201 -6.05 11.27 2.54
CA PHE A 201 -5.11 11.85 3.52
C PHE A 201 -5.62 11.78 4.97
N GLU A 202 -6.61 10.93 5.22
CA GLU A 202 -7.34 10.78 6.49
C GLU A 202 -7.98 12.10 6.98
N PHE A 203 -8.33 12.18 8.27
CA PHE A 203 -9.06 13.31 8.85
C PHE A 203 -8.55 13.72 10.23
N GLY A 204 -8.79 14.98 10.58
CA GLY A 204 -8.59 15.49 11.94
C GLY A 204 -7.12 15.49 12.38
N ARG A 205 -6.85 15.26 13.67
CA ARG A 205 -5.52 15.45 14.29
C ARG A 205 -4.44 14.44 13.86
N ARG A 206 -4.77 13.48 12.98
CA ARG A 206 -3.85 12.46 12.45
C ARG A 206 -3.71 12.47 10.93
N SER A 207 -4.37 13.43 10.25
CA SER A 207 -4.26 13.61 8.80
C SER A 207 -2.82 13.64 8.31
N CYS A 208 -2.57 13.07 7.12
CA CYS A 208 -1.24 12.93 6.55
C CYS A 208 -0.52 14.29 6.44
N SER A 209 0.62 14.44 7.11
CA SER A 209 1.44 15.65 7.05
C SER A 209 2.12 15.89 5.70
N GLY A 210 2.11 14.89 4.81
CA GLY A 210 2.71 14.95 3.47
C GLY A 210 1.81 15.52 2.37
N GLU A 211 0.51 15.73 2.63
CA GLU A 211 -0.50 16.00 1.58
C GLU A 211 -0.10 17.07 0.55
N HIS A 212 0.46 18.20 0.97
CA HIS A 212 0.84 19.27 0.05
C HIS A 212 2.02 18.88 -0.85
N LEU A 213 3.08 18.30 -0.26
CA LEU A 213 4.25 17.84 -1.00
C LEU A 213 3.86 16.73 -1.99
N THR A 214 2.99 15.82 -1.56
CA THR A 214 2.32 14.86 -2.43
C THR A 214 1.70 15.61 -3.61
N ARG A 215 0.60 16.35 -3.40
CA ARG A 215 -0.28 16.86 -4.46
C ARG A 215 0.47 17.62 -5.56
N ASP A 216 1.43 18.44 -5.18
CA ASP A 216 2.20 19.26 -6.12
C ASP A 216 3.19 18.43 -6.94
N SER A 217 3.92 17.51 -6.29
CA SER A 217 4.80 16.55 -6.98
C SER A 217 4.00 15.66 -7.93
N LEU A 218 2.83 15.20 -7.46
CA LEU A 218 1.92 14.38 -8.22
C LEU A 218 1.49 15.09 -9.51
N PHE A 219 1.04 16.33 -9.40
CA PHE A 219 0.55 17.09 -10.55
C PHE A 219 1.59 17.14 -11.67
N ILE A 220 2.84 17.52 -11.36
CA ILE A 220 3.91 17.68 -12.35
C ILE A 220 4.26 16.35 -13.03
N ILE A 221 4.34 15.24 -12.28
CA ILE A 221 4.77 13.94 -12.83
C ILE A 221 3.74 13.41 -13.85
N ILE A 222 2.46 13.31 -13.48
CA ILE A 222 1.45 12.77 -14.42
C ILE A 222 1.23 13.69 -15.63
N SER A 223 1.25 15.01 -15.44
CA SER A 223 1.13 15.94 -16.56
C SER A 223 2.25 15.77 -17.59
N ARG A 224 3.48 15.47 -17.14
CA ARG A 224 4.61 15.21 -18.06
C ARG A 224 4.47 13.87 -18.79
N VAL A 225 4.02 12.82 -18.11
CA VAL A 225 3.80 11.50 -18.75
C VAL A 225 2.69 11.58 -19.81
N ILE A 226 1.53 12.14 -19.46
CA ILE A 226 0.39 12.29 -20.41
C ILE A 226 0.75 13.20 -21.60
N TRP A 227 1.62 14.20 -21.39
CA TRP A 227 2.10 15.09 -22.45
C TRP A 227 3.17 14.43 -23.34
N GLY A 228 4.06 13.63 -22.75
CA GLY A 228 5.21 13.03 -23.44
C GLY A 228 4.86 11.79 -24.25
N ASP A 229 3.94 10.95 -23.76
CA ASP A 229 3.77 9.58 -24.23
C ASP A 229 2.29 9.16 -24.35
N ASN A 230 2.00 8.37 -25.39
CA ASN A 230 0.80 7.55 -25.40
C ASN A 230 1.04 6.31 -24.52
N ILE A 231 0.10 6.04 -23.62
CA ILE A 231 0.09 4.86 -22.76
C ILE A 231 -0.79 3.80 -23.43
N VAL A 232 -0.19 2.85 -24.16
CA VAL A 232 -0.92 1.87 -24.97
C VAL A 232 -0.60 0.43 -24.57
N ARG A 233 -1.44 -0.52 -24.96
CA ARG A 233 -1.11 -1.96 -24.80
C ARG A 233 0.03 -2.35 -25.75
N PRO A 234 0.91 -3.30 -25.38
CA PRO A 234 1.93 -3.82 -26.29
C PRO A 234 1.33 -4.37 -27.59
N HIS A 235 2.09 -4.27 -28.69
CA HIS A 235 1.62 -4.70 -30.02
C HIS A 235 1.58 -6.22 -30.22
N ASP A 236 2.27 -7.00 -29.38
CA ASP A 236 2.39 -8.46 -29.48
C ASP A 236 1.40 -9.23 -28.57
N ASP A 237 0.61 -8.52 -27.74
CA ASP A 237 -0.39 -9.15 -26.87
C ASP A 237 -1.68 -9.44 -27.68
N ASP A 238 -1.61 -10.48 -28.53
CA ASP A 238 -2.74 -11.04 -29.30
C ASP A 238 -3.68 -11.91 -28.40
N THR A 239 -3.42 -11.93 -27.09
CA THR A 239 -4.27 -12.55 -26.07
C THR A 239 -5.44 -11.63 -25.69
N GLN A 240 -6.66 -12.19 -25.67
CA GLN A 240 -7.87 -11.44 -25.31
C GLN A 240 -7.97 -11.07 -23.82
N GLU A 241 -6.96 -11.36 -23.01
CA GLU A 241 -6.96 -11.17 -21.56
C GLU A 241 -6.65 -9.70 -21.22
N GLY A 242 -7.69 -8.95 -20.85
CA GLY A 242 -7.56 -7.53 -20.50
C GLY A 242 -6.73 -7.30 -19.23
N ILE A 243 -6.32 -6.06 -19.02
CA ILE A 243 -5.88 -5.61 -17.69
C ILE A 243 -7.14 -5.50 -16.85
N ASP A 244 -7.33 -6.44 -15.93
CA ASP A 244 -8.34 -6.44 -14.88
C ASP A 244 -8.22 -5.17 -14.02
N PRO A 245 -9.31 -4.71 -13.38
CA PRO A 245 -9.30 -3.80 -12.26
C PRO A 245 -9.84 -4.36 -10.91
N TRP A 246 -10.00 -5.69 -10.69
CA TRP A 246 -10.61 -6.29 -9.45
C TRP A 246 -9.85 -7.49 -8.80
N ALA A 247 -9.03 -7.30 -7.76
CA ALA A 247 -9.34 -7.00 -6.34
C ALA A 247 -9.59 -8.25 -5.44
N MET A 248 -8.80 -8.56 -4.39
CA MET A 248 -7.51 -8.01 -3.91
C MET A 248 -6.65 -9.03 -3.06
N ALA A 249 -5.39 -8.68 -2.71
CA ALA A 249 -4.40 -9.34 -1.79
C ALA A 249 -3.23 -8.35 -1.36
N ASP A 250 -2.65 -8.20 -0.13
CA ASP A 250 -3.07 -7.12 0.84
C ASP A 250 -2.07 -6.16 1.57
N GLY A 251 -2.55 -5.19 2.43
CA GLY A 251 -1.77 -4.49 3.51
C GLY A 251 -1.88 -2.99 3.91
N VAL A 252 -0.95 -2.50 4.75
CA VAL A 252 -0.67 -1.08 5.17
C VAL A 252 -0.89 0.10 4.17
N THR A 253 -0.63 0.00 2.85
CA THR A 253 -1.03 1.01 1.82
C THR A 253 -1.40 0.33 0.50
N SER A 254 -2.67 0.31 0.07
CA SER A 254 -3.14 -0.60 -0.99
C SER A 254 -2.61 -0.38 -2.41
N GLY A 255 -3.03 -1.28 -3.30
CA GLY A 255 -2.50 -1.57 -4.61
C GLY A 255 -3.27 -2.72 -5.30
N PRO A 256 -2.98 -2.97 -6.59
CA PRO A 256 -3.29 -4.27 -7.26
C PRO A 256 -2.06 -5.09 -7.75
N MET A 257 -2.02 -5.99 -8.75
CA MET A 257 -0.75 -6.69 -9.15
C MET A 257 -0.31 -6.22 -10.55
N PRO A 258 0.85 -5.55 -10.81
CA PRO A 258 1.08 -4.76 -12.05
C PRO A 258 0.87 -5.34 -13.46
N PHE A 259 1.08 -4.51 -14.49
CA PHE A 259 0.62 -4.77 -15.86
C PHE A 259 1.63 -4.31 -16.90
N ARG A 260 1.57 -4.92 -18.09
CA ARG A 260 2.33 -4.45 -19.26
C ARG A 260 1.68 -3.23 -19.90
N VAL A 261 2.54 -2.30 -20.32
CA VAL A 261 2.15 -1.11 -21.06
C VAL A 261 3.33 -0.63 -21.91
N SER A 262 3.04 -0.07 -23.07
CA SER A 262 3.99 0.55 -23.98
C SER A 262 3.83 2.07 -23.89
N PHE A 263 4.90 2.75 -23.51
CA PHE A 263 5.00 4.20 -23.64
C PHE A 263 5.52 4.51 -25.05
N GLN A 264 4.71 5.20 -25.85
CA GLN A 264 5.06 5.60 -27.21
C GLN A 264 5.09 7.12 -27.30
N VAL A 265 6.28 7.69 -27.47
CA VAL A 265 6.48 9.14 -27.47
C VAL A 265 5.53 9.82 -28.45
N LEU A 266 4.75 10.78 -27.95
CA LEU A 266 3.56 11.31 -28.60
C LEU A 266 3.84 11.91 -29.99
N SER A 267 5.03 12.49 -30.17
CA SER A 267 5.59 12.83 -31.49
C SER A 267 7.10 13.15 -31.40
N PRO A 268 7.84 13.20 -32.53
CA PRO A 268 9.24 13.63 -32.55
C PRO A 268 9.52 15.02 -31.95
N LYS A 269 8.50 15.90 -31.86
CA LYS A 269 8.64 17.19 -31.17
C LYS A 269 8.67 17.03 -29.65
N HIS A 270 7.85 16.12 -29.10
CA HIS A 270 7.89 15.78 -27.68
C HIS A 270 9.22 15.13 -27.34
N GLN A 271 9.67 14.17 -28.16
CA GLN A 271 10.99 13.53 -28.04
C GLN A 271 12.12 14.58 -27.98
N CYS A 272 12.17 15.51 -28.93
CA CYS A 272 13.21 16.53 -29.00
C CYS A 272 13.23 17.44 -27.76
N VAL A 273 12.07 17.80 -27.20
CA VAL A 273 11.99 18.58 -25.95
C VAL A 273 12.43 17.74 -24.75
N ILE A 274 11.98 16.49 -24.64
CA ILE A 274 12.37 15.57 -23.57
C ILE A 274 13.89 15.37 -23.57
N GLU A 275 14.48 15.07 -24.74
CA GLU A 275 15.93 14.91 -24.91
C GLU A 275 16.70 16.21 -24.60
N LYS A 276 16.19 17.37 -25.04
CA LYS A 276 16.82 18.66 -24.78
C LYS A 276 16.88 19.02 -23.29
N GLU A 277 15.83 18.69 -22.52
CA GLU A 277 15.81 18.93 -21.08
C GLU A 277 16.57 17.84 -20.30
N TRP A 278 16.56 16.59 -20.78
CA TRP A 278 17.25 15.44 -20.17
C TRP A 278 18.76 15.44 -20.37
N MET A 279 19.26 15.76 -21.56
CA MET A 279 20.70 15.67 -21.86
C MET A 279 21.57 16.52 -20.92
N PRO A 280 21.29 17.82 -20.67
CA PRO A 280 22.09 18.67 -19.79
C PRO A 280 21.73 18.57 -18.31
N SER A 281 20.69 17.82 -17.92
CA SER A 281 20.33 17.70 -16.50
C SER A 281 21.44 16.98 -15.73
N GLU A 282 21.73 17.45 -14.52
CA GLU A 282 22.57 16.67 -13.61
C GLU A 282 21.86 15.34 -13.28
N LYS A 283 22.63 14.25 -13.26
CA LYS A 283 22.17 12.87 -13.03
C LYS A 283 22.80 12.26 -11.79
N ASP A 284 23.92 12.82 -11.29
CA ASP A 284 24.48 12.47 -9.99
C ASP A 284 23.97 13.41 -8.88
N THR A 285 23.20 12.85 -7.95
CA THR A 285 22.63 13.58 -6.81
C THR A 285 23.72 14.17 -5.89
N ALA A 286 24.89 13.55 -5.78
CA ALA A 286 26.00 14.05 -4.98
C ALA A 286 26.64 15.29 -5.62
N GLU A 287 26.88 15.27 -6.94
CA GLU A 287 27.40 16.44 -7.67
C GLU A 287 26.39 17.60 -7.66
N PHE A 288 25.09 17.29 -7.79
CA PHE A 288 24.03 18.29 -7.64
C PHE A 288 24.03 18.94 -6.24
N LEU A 289 24.15 18.16 -5.16
CA LEU A 289 24.22 18.69 -3.79
C LEU A 289 25.48 19.53 -3.52
N VAL A 290 26.63 19.14 -4.08
CA VAL A 290 27.86 19.95 -4.05
C VAL A 290 27.63 21.29 -4.76
N SER A 291 27.05 21.27 -5.96
CA SER A 291 26.75 22.50 -6.71
C SER A 291 25.73 23.42 -6.02
N ILE A 292 24.84 22.88 -5.17
CA ILE A 292 23.93 23.68 -4.33
C ILE A 292 24.72 24.36 -3.21
N LYS A 293 25.57 23.60 -2.51
CA LYS A 293 26.42 24.12 -1.44
C LYS A 293 27.30 25.27 -1.94
N GLU A 294 27.99 25.07 -3.07
CA GLU A 294 28.81 26.10 -3.71
C GLU A 294 28.00 27.34 -4.12
N ARG A 295 26.76 27.16 -4.62
CA ARG A 295 25.88 28.29 -4.94
C ARG A 295 25.41 29.05 -3.69
N MET A 296 25.17 28.37 -2.58
CA MET A 296 24.82 29.01 -1.30
C MET A 296 26.01 29.76 -0.71
N GLU A 297 27.22 29.20 -0.78
CA GLU A 297 28.45 29.86 -0.32
C GLU A 297 28.76 31.11 -1.15
N ASN A 298 28.59 31.05 -2.48
CA ASN A 298 28.78 32.20 -3.38
C ASN A 298 27.66 33.27 -3.32
N GLN A 299 26.52 33.00 -2.69
CA GLN A 299 25.46 33.98 -2.43
C GLN A 299 25.58 34.65 -1.06
N ALA A 300 26.46 34.17 -0.19
CA ALA A 300 26.71 34.69 1.15
C ALA A 300 27.94 35.64 1.22
N ALA A 301 28.56 35.93 0.07
CA ALA A 301 29.74 36.78 -0.10
C ALA A 301 29.42 38.03 -0.95
#